data_AF-A0A0M1J5C7-F1
#
_entry.id   AF-A0A0M1J5C7-F1
#
_cell.length_a   1.000
_cell.length_b   1.000
_cell.length_c   1.000
_cell.angle_alpha   90.00
_cell.angle_beta   90.00
_cell.angle_gamma   90.00
#
_symmetry.space_group_name_H-M   'P 1'
#
loop_
_entity.id
_entity.type
_entity.pdbx_description
1 polymer ?
#
loop_
_entity_poly.entity_id
_entity_poly.type
_entity_poly.pdbx_seq_one_letter_code
_entity_poly.pdbx_strand_id
1 'polypeptide(L)' 'MQLERLIEFIGNHWELVLLFIGILAWLGYDIMLGNKGNIDPLDAVTMINRQDALVIDVRSTADFSKGHIVHAKNIPG' A
#
# COMPACT_ATOMS: atom_id res chain seq x y z
N MET A 1 -21.75 -6.76 32.95
CA MET A 1 -21.09 -8.08 32.76
C MET A 1 -20.08 -8.09 31.59
N GLN A 2 -20.46 -7.86 30.31
CA GLN A 2 -19.48 -7.88 29.20
C GLN A 2 -18.58 -6.64 29.16
N LEU A 3 -19.15 -5.44 29.34
CA LEU A 3 -18.40 -4.17 29.36
C LEU A 3 -17.43 -4.09 30.55
N GLU A 4 -17.85 -4.57 31.72
CA GLU A 4 -17.01 -4.65 32.92
C GLU A 4 -15.75 -5.49 32.66
N ARG A 5 -15.89 -6.66 32.01
CA ARG A 5 -14.75 -7.51 31.64
C ARG A 5 -13.79 -6.84 30.67
N LEU A 6 -14.30 -6.03 29.75
CA LEU A 6 -13.47 -5.27 28.81
C LEU A 6 -12.68 -4.19 29.55
N ILE A 7 -13.32 -3.45 30.45
CA ILE A 7 -12.67 -2.41 31.26
C ILE A 7 -11.60 -3.03 32.16
N GLU A 8 -11.91 -4.16 32.80
CA GLU A 8 -10.97 -4.93 33.62
C GLU A 8 -9.77 -5.44 32.80
N PHE A 9 -10.00 -5.93 31.59
CA PHE A 9 -8.93 -6.34 30.67
C PHE A 9 -8.02 -5.17 30.29
N ILE A 10 -8.59 -4.00 29.95
CA ILE A 10 -7.80 -2.82 29.59
C ILE A 10 -6.93 -2.37 30.77
N GLY A 11 -7.46 -2.39 31.99
CA GLY A 11 -6.71 -2.04 33.20
C GLY A 11 -5.60 -3.05 33.52
N ASN A 12 -5.89 -4.34 33.44
CA ASN A 12 -4.94 -5.41 33.78
C ASN A 12 -3.89 -5.68 32.69
N HIS A 13 -4.16 -5.28 31.44
CA HIS A 13 -3.31 -5.53 30.28
C HIS A 13 -3.06 -4.28 29.43
N TRP A 14 -2.76 -3.16 30.09
CA TRP A 14 -2.54 -1.87 29.42
C TRP A 14 -1.42 -1.93 28.36
N GLU A 15 -0.41 -2.77 28.56
CA GLU A 15 0.67 -3.02 27.61
C GLU A 15 0.19 -3.63 26.29
N LEU A 16 -0.77 -4.57 26.36
CA LEU A 16 -1.35 -5.20 25.16
C LEU A 16 -2.22 -4.20 24.41
N VAL A 17 -2.97 -3.36 25.13
CA VAL A 17 -3.80 -2.30 24.53
C VAL A 17 -2.93 -1.26 23.83
N LEU A 18 -1.83 -0.83 24.45
CA LEU A 18 -0.88 0.09 23.83
C LEU A 18 -0.23 -0.49 22.58
N LEU A 19 0.22 -1.75 22.64
CA LEU A 19 0.80 -2.43 21.49
C LEU A 19 -0.22 -2.51 20.33
N PHE A 20 -1.47 -2.89 20.66
CA PHE A 20 -2.55 -2.99 19.68
C PHE A 20 -2.83 -1.65 19.01
N ILE A 21 -2.98 -0.57 19.78
CA ILE A 21 -3.17 0.78 19.25
C ILE A 21 -1.96 1.21 18.40
N GLY A 22 -0.74 0.90 18.85
CA GLY A 22 0.48 1.20 18.10
C GLY A 22 0.53 0.51 16.75
N ILE A 23 0.16 -0.77 16.68
CA ILE A 23 0.07 -1.52 15.43
C ILE A 23 -1.01 -0.93 14.53
N LEU A 24 -2.19 -0.60 15.07
CA LEU A 24 -3.26 0.04 14.29
C LEU A 24 -2.84 1.41 13.75
N ALA A 25 -2.14 2.21 14.54
CA ALA A 25 -1.63 3.51 14.11
C ALA A 25 -0.59 3.36 12.99
N TRP A 26 0.33 2.40 13.13
CA TRP A 26 1.33 2.09 12.11
C TRP A 26 0.67 1.62 10.80
N LEU A 27 -0.28 0.68 10.89
CA LEU A 27 -1.04 0.21 9.74
C LEU A 27 -1.82 1.35 9.08
N GLY A 28 -2.45 2.21 9.86
CA GLY A 28 -3.16 3.39 9.35
C GLY A 28 -2.23 4.35 8.61
N TYR A 29 -1.02 4.57 9.15
CA TYR A 29 0.02 5.38 8.51
C TYR A 29 0.47 4.78 7.17
N ASP A 30 0.73 3.48 7.14
CA ASP A 30 1.14 2.76 5.93
C ASP A 30 0.06 2.83 4.83
N ILE A 31 -1.21 2.55 5.18
CA ILE A 31 -2.33 2.65 4.24
C ILE A 31 -2.48 4.08 3.69
N MET A 32 -2.36 5.10 4.55
CA MET A 32 -2.47 6.50 4.15
C MET A 32 -1.35 6.96 3.22
N LEU A 33 -0.15 6.40 3.36
CA LEU A 33 0.99 6.72 2.49
C LEU A 33 1.04 5.86 1.23
N GLY A 34 0.72 4.57 1.32
CA GLY A 34 0.80 3.59 0.24
C GLY A 34 -0.16 3.85 -0.91
N ASN A 35 -1.19 4.68 -0.70
CA ASN A 35 -2.14 5.04 -1.74
C ASN A 35 -1.77 6.33 -2.51
N LYS A 36 -0.65 6.98 -2.19
CA LYS A 36 -0.21 8.18 -2.92
C LYS A 36 0.31 7.79 -4.30
N GLY A 37 -0.45 8.15 -5.34
CA GLY A 37 -0.04 7.99 -6.74
C GLY A 37 -0.64 6.76 -7.45
N ASN A 38 -1.52 6.01 -6.81
CA ASN A 38 -2.33 5.02 -7.51
C ASN A 38 -3.32 5.74 -8.45
N ILE A 39 -3.43 5.24 -9.67
CA ILE A 39 -4.32 5.75 -10.71
C ILE A 39 -5.15 4.60 -11.26
N ASP A 40 -6.37 4.89 -11.69
CA ASP A 40 -7.21 3.89 -12.33
C ASP A 40 -6.68 3.54 -13.73
N PRO A 41 -7.00 2.35 -14.28
CA PRO A 41 -6.50 1.93 -15.59
C PRO A 41 -6.83 2.93 -16.72
N LEU A 42 -7.98 3.60 -16.66
CA LEU A 42 -8.38 4.60 -17.65
C LEU A 42 -7.50 5.85 -17.59
N ASP A 43 -7.16 6.30 -16.38
CA ASP A 43 -6.27 7.43 -16.17
C ASP A 43 -4.85 7.08 -16.62
N ALA A 44 -4.39 5.86 -16.32
CA ALA A 44 -3.10 5.36 -16.81
C ALA A 44 -3.01 5.39 -18.35
N VAL A 45 -4.04 4.90 -19.05
CA VAL A 45 -4.10 4.96 -20.52
C VAL A 45 -4.09 6.39 -21.03
N THR A 46 -4.78 7.30 -20.35
CA THR A 46 -4.79 8.73 -20.69
C THR A 46 -3.41 9.35 -20.51
N MET A 47 -2.73 9.06 -19.40
CA MET A 47 -1.39 9.56 -19.12
C MET A 47 -0.36 9.05 -20.14
N ILE A 48 -0.40 7.75 -20.45
CA ILE A 48 0.50 7.11 -21.42
C ILE A 48 0.31 7.70 -22.83
N ASN A 49 -0.94 7.87 -23.27
CA ASN A 49 -1.21 8.24 -24.66
C ASN A 49 -1.27 9.76 -24.91
N ARG A 50 -1.52 10.57 -23.87
CA ARG A 50 -1.81 12.01 -24.02
C ARG A 50 -0.97 12.94 -23.15
N GLN A 51 -0.20 12.41 -22.20
CA GLN A 51 0.53 13.23 -21.22
C GLN A 51 2.02 12.84 -21.11
N ASP A 52 2.55 12.17 -22.14
CA ASP A 52 3.97 11.77 -22.23
C ASP A 52 4.47 11.04 -20.97
N ALA A 53 3.62 10.19 -20.37
CA ALA A 53 3.98 9.49 -19.15
C ALA A 53 5.07 8.44 -19.39
N LEU A 54 6.08 8.43 -18.52
CA LEU A 54 7.09 7.37 -18.48
C LEU A 54 6.57 6.18 -17.67
N VAL A 55 6.38 5.04 -18.34
CA VAL A 55 6.04 3.78 -17.67
C VAL A 55 7.33 3.12 -17.17
N ILE A 56 7.44 2.94 -15.86
CA ILE A 56 8.54 2.22 -15.22
C ILE A 56 8.02 0.87 -14.73
N ASP A 57 8.56 -0.21 -15.27
CA ASP A 57 8.22 -1.57 -14.86
C ASP A 57 9.26 -2.08 -13.85
N VAL A 58 8.84 -2.23 -12.59
CA VAL A 58 9.72 -2.65 -11.48
C VAL A 58 9.82 -4.17 -11.30
N ARG A 59 9.17 -4.95 -12.18
CA ARG A 59 9.22 -6.41 -12.14
C ARG A 59 10.60 -6.93 -12.52
N SER A 60 10.84 -8.22 -12.24
CA SER A 60 12.06 -8.92 -12.66
C SER A 60 12.28 -8.78 -14.18
N THR A 61 13.53 -8.75 -14.61
CA THR A 61 13.86 -8.71 -16.05
C THR A 61 13.28 -9.92 -16.78
N ALA A 62 13.25 -11.09 -16.15
CA ALA A 62 12.67 -12.30 -16.74
C ALA A 62 11.17 -12.15 -17.03
N ASP A 63 10.41 -11.48 -16.16
CA ASP A 63 8.98 -11.25 -16.39
C ASP A 63 8.73 -10.10 -17.37
N PHE A 64 9.57 -9.06 -17.35
CA PHE A 64 9.54 -8.00 -18.34
C PHE A 64 9.75 -8.53 -19.76
N SER A 65 10.71 -9.44 -19.96
CA SER A 65 11.00 -10.05 -21.27
C SER A 65 9.87 -10.93 -21.81
N LYS A 66 8.98 -11.45 -20.96
CA LYS A 66 7.80 -12.23 -21.41
C LYS A 66 6.69 -11.35 -21.97
N GLY A 67 6.67 -10.08 -21.60
CA GLY A 67 5.65 -9.12 -22.02
C GLY A 67 5.54 -7.94 -21.06
N HIS A 68 5.47 -6.74 -21.63
CA HIS A 68 5.40 -5.48 -20.90
C HIS A 68 4.62 -4.43 -21.72
N ILE A 69 4.22 -3.35 -21.05
CA ILE A 69 3.59 -2.20 -21.72
C ILE A 69 4.60 -1.60 -22.71
N VAL A 70 4.15 -1.28 -23.92
CA VAL A 70 5.01 -0.74 -24.98
C VAL A 70 5.72 0.53 -24.50
N HIS A 71 7.02 0.65 -24.79
CA HIS A 71 7.90 1.75 -24.36
C HIS A 71 8.17 1.87 -22.85
N ALA A 72 7.71 0.91 -22.04
CA ALA A 72 8.09 0.87 -20.64
C ALA A 72 9.60 0.65 -20.45
N LYS A 73 10.17 1.24 -19.40
CA LYS A 73 11.55 1.01 -18.97
C LYS A 73 11.57 0.05 -17.79
N ASN A 74 12.25 -1.08 -17.92
CA ASN A 74 12.45 -2.00 -16.79
C ASN A 74 13.51 -1.45 -15.84
N ILE A 75 13.13 -1.20 -14.59
CA ILE A 75 14.04 -0.86 -13.49
C ILE A 75 13.70 -1.82 -12.36
N PRO A 76 14.21 -3.06 -12.40
CA PRO A 76 13.93 -4.04 -11.36
C PRO A 76 14.42 -3.50 -10.01
N GLY A 77 13.56 -3.66 -8.99
CA GLY A 77 13.89 -3.32 -7.60
C GLY A 77 14.86 -4.29 -6.94
#